data_AF-A0A945QMC2-F1
#
_entry.id   AF-A0A945QMC2-F1
#
_cell.length_a   1.000
_cell.length_b   1.000
_cell.length_c   1.000
_cell.angle_alpha   90.00
_cell.angle_beta   90.00
_cell.angle_gamma   90.00
#
_symmetry.space_group_name_H-M   'P 1'
#
loop_
_entity.id
_entity.type
_entity.pdbx_description
1 polymer ?
#
loop_
_entity_poly.entity_id
_entity_poly.type
_entity_poly.pdbx_seq_one_letter_code
_entity_poly.pdbx_strand_id
1 'polypeptide(L)'
;MGLAFITLILFFTGVVLKVPLSIASFWTTVSGILILIINLYAARTQISWIEFLFHPIFVFFILLLILSILHGPQKYLAYSWDEYANWLGVSKHIFFQNALLSPGFSYAHPEYTPGWRLLGAYPSLLQGKFNEYHSLFMLSILHFSFLGLVYESIYIILKNRLQASKFDIRILAWSILLLLILAEVTWKLIPTDMLVERPQIYLVCSCILILVIASELKKYWLILAGCLGILISFGYLIKSSMIVFLPTSLIIAGYFIYTQLTSFIKVPESPRKKLFDSLLIVFLITVPVVTTYLIWSELKTTNRCTTS
;
A
#
# COMPACT_ATOMS: atom_id res chain seq x y z
N MET A 1 -3.05 0.39 -3.57
CA MET A 1 -3.29 -1.05 -3.82
C MET A 1 -2.19 -1.72 -4.63
N GLY A 2 -1.71 -1.15 -5.75
CA GLY A 2 -0.65 -1.79 -6.56
C GLY A 2 0.60 -2.23 -5.78
N LEU A 3 1.18 -1.34 -4.97
CA LEU A 3 2.34 -1.68 -4.11
C LEU A 3 2.06 -2.80 -3.09
N ALA A 4 0.84 -2.84 -2.54
CA ALA A 4 0.41 -3.89 -1.62
C ALA A 4 0.38 -5.24 -2.35
N PHE A 5 -0.20 -5.30 -3.54
CA PHE A 5 -0.21 -6.51 -4.36
C PHE A 5 1.19 -6.94 -4.77
N ILE A 6 2.06 -6.02 -5.21
CA ILE A 6 3.46 -6.34 -5.54
C ILE A 6 4.13 -7.03 -4.35
N THR A 7 4.04 -6.41 -3.17
CA THR A 7 4.68 -6.93 -1.96
C THR A 7 4.13 -8.29 -1.57
N LEU A 8 2.79 -8.45 -1.57
CA LEU A 8 2.14 -9.70 -1.23
C LEU A 8 2.50 -10.80 -2.25
N ILE A 9 2.43 -10.52 -3.55
CA ILE A 9 2.78 -11.50 -4.60
C ILE A 9 4.23 -11.94 -4.44
N LEU A 10 5.17 -11.00 -4.29
CA LEU A 10 6.59 -11.33 -4.07
C LEU A 10 6.80 -12.14 -2.78
N PHE A 11 6.09 -11.79 -1.72
CA PHE A 11 6.12 -12.53 -0.46
C PHE A 11 5.62 -13.97 -0.68
N PHE A 12 4.41 -14.17 -1.20
CA PHE A 12 3.83 -15.50 -1.39
C PHE A 12 4.62 -16.35 -2.39
N THR A 13 5.03 -15.78 -3.52
CA THR A 13 5.80 -16.51 -4.54
C THR A 13 7.22 -16.84 -4.07
N GLY A 14 7.89 -15.91 -3.38
CA GLY A 14 9.23 -16.12 -2.84
C GLY A 14 9.25 -17.06 -1.63
N VAL A 15 8.24 -17.00 -0.76
CA VAL A 15 8.15 -17.83 0.45
C VAL A 15 7.57 -19.20 0.16
N VAL A 16 6.35 -19.24 -0.36
CA VAL A 16 5.54 -20.45 -0.43
C VAL A 16 5.97 -21.28 -1.62
N LEU A 17 6.15 -20.62 -2.77
CA LEU A 17 6.50 -21.29 -4.02
C LEU A 17 8.01 -21.36 -4.26
N LYS A 18 8.82 -20.66 -3.45
CA LYS A 18 10.28 -20.56 -3.58
C LYS A 18 10.74 -20.17 -4.99
N VAL A 19 9.94 -19.35 -5.67
CA VAL A 19 10.28 -18.83 -7.01
C VAL A 19 11.38 -17.78 -6.87
N PRO A 20 12.40 -17.79 -7.74
CA PRO A 20 13.41 -16.74 -7.76
C PRO A 20 12.77 -15.35 -7.88
N LEU A 21 13.14 -14.42 -7.01
CA LEU A 21 12.43 -13.15 -6.86
C LEU A 21 12.52 -12.26 -8.11
N SER A 22 13.54 -12.40 -8.94
CA SER A 22 13.66 -11.71 -10.23
C SER A 22 12.56 -12.15 -11.20
N ILE A 23 12.28 -13.45 -11.26
CA ILE A 23 11.20 -14.03 -12.08
C ILE A 23 9.85 -13.56 -11.56
N ALA A 24 9.64 -13.63 -10.24
CA ALA A 24 8.41 -13.15 -9.61
C ALA A 24 8.20 -11.64 -9.85
N SER A 25 9.26 -10.84 -9.74
CA SER A 25 9.23 -9.39 -9.98
C SER A 25 8.84 -9.08 -11.42
N PHE A 26 9.47 -9.75 -12.39
CA PHE A 26 9.18 -9.58 -13.82
C PHE A 26 7.69 -9.84 -14.10
N TRP A 27 7.19 -11.02 -13.73
CA TRP A 27 5.80 -11.38 -14.01
C TRP A 27 4.80 -10.49 -13.27
N THR A 28 5.08 -10.11 -12.02
CA THR A 28 4.25 -9.15 -11.27
C THR A 28 4.14 -7.81 -12.01
N THR A 29 5.25 -7.33 -12.58
CA THR A 29 5.30 -6.07 -13.34
C THR A 29 4.52 -6.18 -14.64
N VAL A 30 4.75 -7.24 -15.40
CA VAL A 30 4.03 -7.50 -16.66
C VAL A 30 2.53 -7.60 -16.41
N SER A 31 2.10 -8.39 -15.42
CA SER A 31 0.69 -8.49 -15.05
C SER A 31 0.11 -7.14 -14.62
N GLY A 32 0.84 -6.35 -13.84
CA GLY A 32 0.41 -5.00 -13.43
C GLY A 32 0.20 -4.06 -14.63
N ILE A 33 1.14 -4.05 -15.58
CA ILE A 33 1.04 -3.25 -16.81
C ILE A 33 -0.13 -3.71 -17.66
N LEU A 34 -0.32 -5.03 -17.85
CA LEU A 34 -1.44 -5.57 -18.63
C LEU A 34 -2.78 -5.20 -18.00
N ILE A 35 -2.92 -5.34 -16.68
CA ILE A 35 -4.14 -4.94 -15.96
C ILE A 35 -4.41 -3.44 -16.14
N LEU A 36 -3.38 -2.59 -16.05
CA LEU A 36 -3.51 -1.15 -16.29
C LEU A 36 -3.99 -0.87 -17.72
N ILE A 37 -3.36 -1.46 -18.74
CA ILE A 37 -3.72 -1.28 -20.15
C ILE A 37 -5.16 -1.73 -20.41
N ILE A 38 -5.53 -2.91 -19.92
CA ILE A 38 -6.89 -3.46 -20.07
C ILE A 38 -7.91 -2.53 -19.43
N ASN A 39 -7.64 -2.05 -18.21
CA ASN A 39 -8.56 -1.15 -17.51
C ASN A 39 -8.68 0.22 -18.20
N LEU A 40 -7.57 0.81 -18.65
CA LEU A 40 -7.60 2.07 -19.40
C LEU A 40 -8.35 1.91 -20.73
N TYR A 41 -8.13 0.80 -21.43
CA TYR A 41 -8.83 0.50 -22.67
C TYR A 41 -10.33 0.30 -22.44
N ALA A 42 -10.72 -0.48 -21.42
CA ALA A 42 -12.12 -0.73 -21.08
C ALA A 42 -12.84 0.56 -20.65
N ALA A 43 -12.16 1.44 -19.93
CA ALA A 43 -12.72 2.67 -19.39
C ALA A 43 -12.56 3.89 -20.32
N ARG A 44 -11.99 3.73 -21.53
CA ARG A 44 -11.65 4.83 -22.44
C ARG A 44 -12.82 5.76 -22.82
N THR A 45 -14.05 5.23 -22.82
CA THR A 45 -15.28 6.00 -23.14
C THR A 45 -15.94 6.60 -21.91
N GLN A 46 -15.55 6.18 -20.70
CA GLN A 46 -16.14 6.60 -19.43
C GLN A 46 -15.21 7.54 -18.64
N ILE A 47 -13.91 7.49 -18.90
CA ILE A 47 -12.92 8.33 -18.24
C ILE A 47 -13.00 9.75 -18.80
N SER A 48 -13.16 10.72 -17.90
CA SER A 48 -12.78 12.10 -18.19
C SER A 48 -11.26 12.19 -18.16
N TRP A 49 -10.62 12.24 -19.34
CA TRP A 49 -9.16 12.34 -19.45
C TRP A 49 -8.60 13.56 -18.71
N ILE A 50 -9.37 14.66 -18.68
CA ILE A 50 -9.01 15.84 -17.89
C ILE A 50 -8.96 15.48 -16.40
N GLU A 51 -9.97 14.80 -15.86
CA GLU A 51 -9.95 14.39 -14.46
C GLU A 51 -8.79 13.44 -14.14
N PHE A 52 -8.47 12.52 -15.06
CA PHE A 52 -7.34 11.61 -14.90
C PHE A 52 -5.99 12.34 -14.90
N LEU A 53 -5.76 13.24 -15.86
CA LEU A 53 -4.49 13.98 -15.99
C LEU A 53 -4.26 14.95 -14.83
N PHE A 54 -5.32 15.53 -14.28
CA PHE A 54 -5.27 16.41 -13.12
C PHE A 54 -5.43 15.68 -11.78
N HIS A 55 -5.41 14.35 -11.77
CA HIS A 55 -5.42 13.59 -10.53
C HIS A 55 -4.04 13.66 -9.86
N PRO A 56 -3.93 13.85 -8.53
CA PRO A 56 -2.64 14.03 -7.87
C PRO A 56 -1.64 12.89 -8.09
N ILE A 57 -2.11 11.63 -8.14
CA ILE A 57 -1.22 10.50 -8.45
C ILE A 57 -0.51 10.71 -9.79
N PHE A 58 -1.24 11.13 -10.83
CA PHE A 58 -0.66 11.35 -12.15
C PHE A 58 0.29 12.55 -12.12
N VAL A 59 -0.14 13.67 -11.54
CA VAL A 59 0.67 14.90 -11.44
C VAL A 59 1.97 14.65 -10.69
N PHE A 60 1.91 14.02 -9.51
CA PHE A 60 3.10 13.72 -8.72
C PHE A 60 3.97 12.63 -9.35
N PHE A 61 3.39 11.68 -10.08
CA PHE A 61 4.16 10.72 -10.86
C PHE A 61 4.96 11.40 -11.98
N ILE A 62 4.34 12.31 -12.75
CA ILE A 62 5.05 13.09 -13.76
C ILE A 62 6.14 13.95 -13.13
N LEU A 63 5.85 14.59 -11.99
CA LEU A 63 6.85 15.34 -11.21
C LEU A 63 8.02 14.44 -10.81
N LEU A 64 7.75 13.22 -10.33
CA LEU A 64 8.79 12.26 -9.96
C LEU A 64 9.69 11.89 -11.13
N LEU A 65 9.10 11.66 -12.31
CA LEU A 65 9.83 11.34 -13.53
C LEU A 65 10.72 12.52 -13.95
N ILE A 66 10.17 13.74 -13.97
CA ILE A 66 10.92 14.95 -14.29
C ILE A 66 12.09 15.12 -13.32
N LEU A 67 11.85 15.01 -12.02
CA LEU A 67 12.91 15.14 -11.00
C LEU A 67 13.99 14.07 -11.16
N SER A 68 13.60 12.83 -11.46
CA SER A 68 14.53 11.71 -11.67
C SER A 68 15.41 11.92 -12.91
N ILE A 69 14.87 12.52 -13.97
CA ILE A 69 15.63 12.87 -15.18
C ILE A 69 16.57 14.05 -14.89
N LEU A 70 16.07 15.11 -14.26
CA LEU A 70 16.83 16.35 -14.04
C LEU A 70 17.99 16.18 -13.06
N HIS A 71 17.81 15.40 -11.99
CA HIS A 71 18.84 15.22 -10.96
C HIS A 71 19.74 14.02 -11.24
N GLY A 72 19.41 13.20 -12.24
CA GLY A 72 20.04 11.90 -12.47
C GLY A 72 19.91 10.97 -11.25
N PRO A 73 20.52 9.78 -11.30
CA PRO A 73 20.69 8.97 -10.09
C PRO A 73 21.65 9.73 -9.17
N GLN A 74 21.12 10.54 -8.26
CA GLN A 74 21.94 11.10 -7.20
C GLN A 74 22.58 9.95 -6.43
N LYS A 75 23.81 10.16 -5.94
CA LYS A 75 24.48 9.23 -5.03
C LYS A 75 23.75 9.27 -3.69
N TYR A 76 22.54 8.75 -3.66
CA TYR A 76 21.88 8.41 -2.42
C TYR A 76 22.77 7.41 -1.70
N LEU A 77 23.12 7.74 -0.48
CA LEU A 77 23.92 6.92 0.41
C LEU A 77 23.15 6.81 1.71
N ALA A 78 22.92 5.59 2.15
CA ALA A 78 22.37 5.31 3.46
C ALA A 78 23.19 6.06 4.53
N TYR A 79 22.54 6.94 5.29
CA TYR A 79 23.23 7.71 6.32
C TYR A 79 23.01 7.12 7.71
N SER A 80 21.81 6.60 7.99
CA SER A 80 21.50 6.04 9.31
C SER A 80 21.87 4.56 9.40
N TRP A 81 22.33 4.13 10.58
CA TRP A 81 22.70 2.73 10.82
C TRP A 81 21.53 1.77 10.55
N ASP A 82 20.32 2.13 10.98
CA ASP A 82 19.13 1.29 10.80
C ASP A 82 18.77 1.14 9.32
N GLU A 83 18.85 2.22 8.56
CA GLU A 83 18.69 2.20 7.11
C GLU A 83 19.71 1.32 6.40
N TYR A 84 20.99 1.47 6.72
CA TYR A 84 22.04 0.70 6.09
C TYR A 84 21.93 -0.79 6.45
N ALA A 85 21.82 -1.12 7.73
CA ALA A 85 21.88 -2.49 8.21
C ALA A 85 20.57 -3.26 7.99
N ASN A 86 19.42 -2.64 8.29
CA ASN A 86 18.14 -3.35 8.39
C ASN A 86 17.26 -3.22 7.16
N TRP A 87 17.37 -2.12 6.40
CA TRP A 87 16.48 -1.85 5.27
C TRP A 87 17.20 -2.06 3.93
N LEU A 88 18.23 -1.27 3.63
CA LEU A 88 18.95 -1.35 2.36
C LEU A 88 19.90 -2.54 2.28
N GLY A 89 20.63 -2.85 3.36
CA GLY A 89 21.53 -4.00 3.43
C GLY A 89 20.80 -5.29 3.14
N VAL A 90 19.63 -5.49 3.76
CA VAL A 90 18.80 -6.67 3.50
C VAL A 90 18.22 -6.66 2.09
N SER A 91 17.78 -5.50 1.58
CA SER A 91 17.33 -5.38 0.18
C SER A 91 18.43 -5.80 -0.81
N LYS A 92 19.69 -5.44 -0.52
CA LYS A 92 20.87 -5.81 -1.29
C LYS A 92 21.12 -7.32 -1.24
N HIS A 93 21.03 -7.91 -0.06
CA HIS A 93 21.10 -9.36 0.13
C HIS A 93 20.02 -10.09 -0.68
N ILE A 94 18.75 -9.66 -0.58
CA ILE A 94 17.62 -10.18 -1.37
C ILE A 94 17.92 -10.13 -2.86
N PHE A 95 18.46 -9.01 -3.36
CA PHE A 95 18.85 -8.87 -4.76
C PHE A 95 19.93 -9.88 -5.17
N PHE A 96 21.04 -9.96 -4.44
CA PHE A 96 22.17 -10.81 -4.83
C PHE A 96 21.90 -12.31 -4.66
N GLN A 97 21.11 -12.70 -3.67
CA GLN A 97 20.72 -14.10 -3.46
C GLN A 97 19.46 -14.48 -4.24
N ASN A 98 18.76 -13.50 -4.82
CA ASN A 98 17.52 -13.68 -5.57
C ASN A 98 16.43 -14.46 -4.80
N ALA A 99 16.44 -14.34 -3.48
CA ALA A 99 15.62 -15.11 -2.56
C ALA A 99 15.23 -14.25 -1.35
N LEU A 100 14.10 -14.56 -0.72
CA LEU A 100 13.63 -13.80 0.45
C LEU A 100 14.37 -14.17 1.74
N LEU A 101 14.81 -15.43 1.83
CA LEU A 101 15.55 -15.99 2.96
C LEU A 101 16.66 -16.87 2.39
N SER A 102 17.88 -16.70 2.90
CA SER A 102 19.05 -17.49 2.52
C SER A 102 19.98 -17.60 3.73
N PRO A 103 20.67 -18.75 3.95
CA PRO A 103 21.67 -18.87 5.00
C PRO A 103 22.82 -17.86 4.90
N GLY A 104 23.09 -17.32 3.70
CA GLY A 104 24.13 -16.31 3.48
C GLY A 104 23.75 -14.88 3.88
N PHE A 105 22.61 -14.70 4.55
CA PHE A 105 22.13 -13.39 4.98
C PHE A 105 22.67 -13.04 6.36
N SER A 106 23.22 -11.82 6.49
CA SER A 106 23.61 -11.25 7.77
C SER A 106 22.58 -10.18 8.15
N TYR A 107 21.82 -10.44 9.22
CA TYR A 107 20.74 -9.58 9.69
C TYR A 107 20.98 -9.15 11.13
N ALA A 108 20.88 -7.85 11.41
CA ALA A 108 20.82 -7.40 12.81
C ALA A 108 19.46 -7.77 13.45
N HIS A 109 18.38 -7.75 12.65
CA HIS A 109 17.01 -8.06 13.09
C HIS A 109 16.30 -9.01 12.11
N PRO A 110 16.50 -10.33 12.23
CA PRO A 110 15.82 -11.34 11.41
C PRO A 110 14.31 -11.41 11.67
N GLU A 111 13.84 -10.91 12.81
CA GLU A 111 12.43 -10.85 13.19
C GLU A 111 11.60 -9.86 12.38
N TYR A 112 12.24 -8.89 11.74
CA TYR A 112 11.56 -7.87 10.95
C TYR A 112 10.90 -8.49 9.73
N THR A 113 9.65 -8.10 9.54
CA THR A 113 8.85 -8.50 8.40
C THR A 113 9.49 -8.04 7.09
N PRO A 114 9.38 -8.82 6.01
CA PRO A 114 10.25 -8.64 4.85
C PRO A 114 9.73 -7.62 3.83
N GLY A 115 8.53 -7.07 4.01
CA GLY A 115 7.82 -6.29 3.00
C GLY A 115 8.56 -5.03 2.57
N TRP A 116 9.12 -4.27 3.52
CA TRP A 116 9.86 -3.05 3.19
C TRP A 116 11.16 -3.34 2.43
N ARG A 117 11.86 -4.40 2.83
CA ARG A 117 13.08 -4.91 2.19
C ARG A 117 12.81 -5.45 0.79
N LEU A 118 11.69 -6.15 0.60
CA LEU A 118 11.23 -6.62 -0.70
C LEU A 118 10.96 -5.47 -1.66
N LEU A 119 10.23 -4.44 -1.20
CA LEU A 119 9.99 -3.26 -2.02
C LEU A 119 11.29 -2.53 -2.35
N GLY A 120 12.23 -2.43 -1.42
CA GLY A 120 13.55 -1.87 -1.67
C GLY A 120 14.32 -2.60 -2.77
N ALA A 121 14.28 -3.92 -2.79
CA ALA A 121 14.96 -4.75 -3.78
C ALA A 121 14.25 -4.81 -5.15
N TYR A 122 12.93 -4.64 -5.17
CA TYR A 122 12.08 -4.91 -6.33
C TYR A 122 12.52 -4.22 -7.63
N PRO A 123 12.77 -2.89 -7.68
CA PRO A 123 13.15 -2.26 -8.95
C PRO A 123 14.52 -2.73 -9.43
N SER A 124 15.43 -3.03 -8.51
CA SER A 124 16.75 -3.58 -8.86
C SER A 124 16.67 -5.00 -9.38
N LEU A 125 15.77 -5.84 -8.84
CA LEU A 125 15.50 -7.18 -9.36
C LEU A 125 14.99 -7.13 -10.81
N LEU A 126 14.21 -6.11 -11.18
CA LEU A 126 13.76 -5.90 -12.56
C LEU A 126 14.87 -5.44 -13.50
N GLN A 127 15.75 -4.56 -13.02
CA GLN A 127 16.82 -3.99 -13.84
C GLN A 127 18.07 -4.88 -13.91
N GLY A 128 18.17 -5.91 -13.07
CA GLY A 128 19.37 -6.74 -12.96
C GLY A 128 20.58 -6.01 -12.36
N LYS A 129 20.38 -4.83 -11.75
CA LYS A 129 21.44 -4.02 -11.13
C LYS A 129 20.95 -3.40 -9.82
N PHE A 130 21.70 -3.65 -8.74
CA PHE A 130 21.41 -3.01 -7.45
C PHE A 130 21.76 -1.52 -7.46
N ASN A 131 20.83 -0.69 -7.00
CA ASN A 131 21.04 0.73 -6.77
C ASN A 131 20.16 1.19 -5.60
N GLU A 132 20.78 1.73 -4.54
CA GLU A 132 20.08 2.18 -3.33
C GLU A 132 19.05 3.27 -3.63
N TYR A 133 19.30 4.10 -4.64
CA TYR A 133 18.36 5.12 -5.08
C TYR A 133 17.00 4.54 -5.54
N HIS A 134 16.99 3.32 -6.09
CA HIS A 134 15.74 2.67 -6.47
C HIS A 134 14.85 2.36 -5.28
N SER A 135 15.43 2.06 -4.13
CA SER A 135 14.67 1.77 -2.92
C SER A 135 14.00 3.05 -2.38
N LEU A 136 14.70 4.19 -2.42
CA LEU A 136 14.12 5.50 -2.10
C LEU A 136 12.97 5.87 -3.05
N PHE A 137 13.10 5.55 -4.34
CA PHE A 137 12.04 5.77 -5.33
C PHE A 137 10.72 5.06 -4.96
N MET A 138 10.80 3.87 -4.36
CA MET A 138 9.61 3.15 -3.88
C MET A 138 8.91 3.85 -2.72
N LEU A 139 9.67 4.54 -1.85
CA LEU A 139 9.09 5.40 -0.81
C LEU A 139 8.33 6.58 -1.43
N SER A 140 8.88 7.20 -2.47
CA SER A 140 8.21 8.28 -3.20
C SER A 140 6.90 7.81 -3.84
N ILE A 141 6.89 6.64 -4.48
CA ILE A 141 5.66 6.06 -5.05
C ILE A 141 4.62 5.81 -3.94
N LEU A 142 5.03 5.28 -2.79
CA LEU A 142 4.13 5.05 -1.66
C LEU A 142 3.56 6.37 -1.12
N HIS A 143 4.40 7.39 -0.94
CA HIS A 143 3.98 8.71 -0.49
C HIS A 143 2.98 9.34 -1.47
N PHE A 144 3.25 9.33 -2.77
CA PHE A 144 2.35 9.92 -3.77
C PHE A 144 1.05 9.14 -3.93
N SER A 145 1.10 7.81 -3.76
CA SER A 145 -0.11 6.98 -3.67
C SER A 145 -0.96 7.36 -2.46
N PHE A 146 -0.34 7.64 -1.31
CA PHE A 146 -1.02 8.13 -0.12
C PHE A 146 -1.64 9.51 -0.33
N LEU A 147 -0.91 10.47 -0.95
CA LEU A 147 -1.48 11.78 -1.29
C LEU A 147 -2.68 11.67 -2.24
N GLY A 148 -2.65 10.74 -3.19
CA GLY A 148 -3.81 10.39 -4.02
C GLY A 148 -5.02 9.96 -3.19
N LEU A 149 -4.82 9.09 -2.21
CA LEU A 149 -5.90 8.64 -1.33
C LEU A 149 -6.42 9.77 -0.43
N VAL A 150 -5.55 10.64 0.08
CA VAL A 150 -5.94 11.85 0.84
C VAL A 150 -6.84 12.73 -0.01
N TYR A 151 -6.42 13.02 -1.25
CA TYR A 151 -7.21 13.79 -2.20
C TYR A 151 -8.58 13.16 -2.48
N GLU A 152 -8.62 11.87 -2.80
CA GLU A 152 -9.88 11.16 -3.08
C GLU A 152 -10.82 11.18 -1.86
N SER A 153 -10.26 11.03 -0.66
CA SER A 153 -11.04 11.13 0.58
C SER A 153 -11.66 12.52 0.74
N ILE A 154 -10.87 13.58 0.55
CA ILE A 154 -11.35 14.97 0.62
C ILE A 154 -12.41 15.21 -0.45
N TYR A 155 -12.13 14.82 -1.70
CA TYR A 155 -13.05 14.99 -2.83
C TYR A 155 -14.39 14.30 -2.58
N ILE A 156 -14.39 13.05 -2.13
CA ILE A 156 -15.61 12.28 -1.83
C ILE A 156 -16.42 12.96 -0.71
N ILE A 157 -15.77 13.35 0.39
CA ILE A 157 -16.42 14.01 1.52
C ILE A 157 -17.06 15.34 1.08
N LEU A 158 -16.30 16.19 0.37
CA LEU A 158 -16.79 17.48 -0.11
C LEU A 158 -17.93 17.29 -1.10
N LYS A 159 -17.82 16.34 -2.03
CA LYS A 159 -18.85 16.04 -3.03
C LYS A 159 -20.16 15.57 -2.41
N ASN A 160 -20.09 14.78 -1.34
CA ASN A 160 -21.28 14.28 -0.67
C ASN A 160 -21.95 15.32 0.24
N ARG A 161 -21.18 16.30 0.74
CA ARG A 161 -21.65 17.25 1.76
C ARG A 161 -21.94 18.65 1.24
N LEU A 162 -21.29 19.06 0.15
CA LEU A 162 -21.45 20.39 -0.44
C LEU A 162 -22.28 20.31 -1.72
N GLN A 163 -23.20 21.27 -1.89
CA GLN A 163 -23.95 21.47 -3.13
C GLN A 163 -23.17 22.38 -4.09
N ALA A 164 -21.92 22.01 -4.40
CA ALA A 164 -21.04 22.77 -5.28
C ALA A 164 -20.82 22.04 -6.62
N SER A 165 -20.32 22.76 -7.62
CA SER A 165 -19.99 22.14 -8.90
C SER A 165 -18.82 21.16 -8.73
N LYS A 166 -18.72 20.15 -9.62
CA LYS A 166 -17.57 19.22 -9.63
C LYS A 166 -16.24 19.94 -9.82
N PHE A 167 -16.23 21.08 -10.50
CA PHE A 167 -15.01 21.86 -10.71
C PHE A 167 -14.57 22.53 -9.41
N ASP A 168 -15.49 23.18 -8.69
CA ASP A 168 -15.18 23.82 -7.41
C ASP A 168 -14.70 22.79 -6.39
N ILE A 169 -15.38 21.66 -6.26
CA ILE A 169 -14.97 20.59 -5.34
C ILE A 169 -13.54 20.12 -5.62
N ARG A 170 -13.14 20.01 -6.89
CA ARG A 170 -11.77 19.64 -7.29
C ARG A 170 -10.76 20.71 -6.88
N ILE A 171 -11.06 21.98 -7.12
CA ILE A 171 -10.19 23.09 -6.70
C ILE A 171 -10.03 23.10 -5.18
N LEU A 172 -11.13 22.94 -4.43
CA LEU A 172 -11.07 22.87 -2.98
C LEU A 172 -10.24 21.66 -2.50
N ALA A 173 -10.47 20.47 -3.07
CA ALA A 173 -9.72 19.27 -2.70
C ALA A 173 -8.22 19.42 -2.97
N TRP A 174 -7.84 19.99 -4.13
CA TRP A 174 -6.46 20.31 -4.45
C TRP A 174 -5.87 21.36 -3.51
N SER A 175 -6.61 22.43 -3.22
CA SER A 175 -6.16 23.49 -2.30
C SER A 175 -5.87 22.94 -0.92
N ILE A 176 -6.76 22.10 -0.38
CA ILE A 176 -6.56 21.44 0.92
C ILE A 176 -5.34 20.51 0.85
N LEU A 177 -5.20 19.69 -0.20
CA LEU A 177 -4.05 18.80 -0.35
C LEU A 177 -2.73 19.59 -0.40
N LEU A 178 -2.67 20.67 -1.18
CA LEU A 178 -1.47 21.51 -1.29
C LEU A 178 -1.13 22.22 0.02
N LEU A 179 -2.13 22.66 0.78
CA LEU A 179 -1.92 23.23 2.12
C LEU A 179 -1.35 22.18 3.09
N LEU A 180 -1.84 20.94 3.05
CA LEU A 180 -1.29 19.84 3.86
C LEU A 180 0.16 19.52 3.49
N ILE A 181 0.49 19.54 2.20
CA ILE A 181 1.86 19.35 1.71
C ILE A 181 2.76 20.52 2.11
N LEU A 182 2.28 21.76 1.97
CA LEU A 182 3.02 22.96 2.34
C LEU A 182 3.35 23.01 3.84
N ALA A 183 2.42 22.54 4.68
CA ALA A 183 2.61 22.40 6.11
C ALA A 183 3.42 21.15 6.50
N GLU A 184 3.92 20.37 5.52
CA GLU A 184 4.66 19.11 5.71
C GLU A 184 3.94 18.10 6.61
N VAL A 185 2.60 18.13 6.65
CA VAL A 185 1.78 17.24 7.50
C VAL A 185 2.01 15.78 7.12
N THR A 186 2.26 15.53 5.84
CA THR A 186 2.53 14.20 5.28
C THR A 186 4.01 13.92 5.07
N TRP A 187 4.91 14.71 5.68
CA TRP A 187 6.37 14.74 5.44
C TRP A 187 6.79 15.60 4.23
N LYS A 188 8.12 15.69 4.03
CA LYS A 188 8.74 16.28 2.84
C LYS A 188 8.27 15.56 1.58
N LEU A 189 7.99 16.33 0.54
CA LEU A 189 7.48 15.82 -0.73
C LEU A 189 8.42 14.77 -1.34
N ILE A 190 9.73 15.05 -1.34
CA ILE A 190 10.77 14.10 -1.74
C ILE A 190 11.36 13.50 -0.46
N PRO A 191 11.21 12.18 -0.23
CA PRO A 191 11.82 11.51 0.90
C PRO A 191 13.35 11.60 0.85
N THR A 192 13.98 11.70 2.02
CA THR A 192 15.44 11.84 2.18
C THR A 192 16.07 10.66 2.92
N ASP A 193 15.26 9.75 3.44
CA ASP A 193 15.67 8.55 4.17
C ASP A 193 14.73 7.39 3.82
N MET A 194 15.18 6.16 4.03
CA MET A 194 14.43 4.92 3.77
C MET A 194 13.95 4.25 5.08
N LEU A 195 13.64 5.05 6.10
CA LEU A 195 13.15 4.52 7.38
C LEU A 195 11.73 3.99 7.26
N VAL A 196 11.44 2.89 7.98
CA VAL A 196 10.15 2.18 7.90
C VAL A 196 8.99 2.94 8.55
N GLU A 197 9.30 3.90 9.43
CA GLU A 197 8.33 4.73 10.15
C GLU A 197 7.44 5.52 9.18
N ARG A 198 8.01 6.04 8.08
CA ARG A 198 7.23 6.84 7.10
C ARG A 198 6.21 5.99 6.36
N PRO A 199 6.58 4.85 5.72
CA PRO A 199 5.61 3.88 5.23
C PRO A 199 4.54 3.49 6.25
N GLN A 200 4.93 3.23 7.50
CA GLN A 200 3.99 2.83 8.55
C GLN A 200 2.93 3.92 8.78
N ILE A 201 3.33 5.18 8.94
CA ILE A 201 2.41 6.31 9.13
C ILE A 201 1.45 6.43 7.94
N TYR A 202 1.96 6.36 6.71
CA TYR A 202 1.11 6.42 5.50
C TYR A 202 0.07 5.31 5.47
N LEU A 203 0.44 4.10 5.87
CA LEU A 203 -0.46 2.94 5.89
C LEU A 203 -1.51 3.04 6.99
N VAL A 204 -1.12 3.51 8.18
CA VAL A 204 -2.07 3.80 9.27
C VAL A 204 -3.11 4.81 8.81
N CYS A 205 -2.67 5.95 8.28
CA CYS A 205 -3.57 6.98 7.79
C CYS A 205 -4.44 6.45 6.64
N SER A 206 -3.88 5.66 5.73
CA SER A 206 -4.63 5.05 4.64
C SER A 206 -5.74 4.11 5.12
N CYS A 207 -5.49 3.30 6.16
CA CYS A 207 -6.52 2.45 6.76
C CYS A 207 -7.68 3.29 7.33
N ILE A 208 -7.38 4.38 8.03
CA ILE A 208 -8.38 5.30 8.58
C ILE A 208 -9.17 5.97 7.46
N LEU A 209 -8.48 6.46 6.41
CA LEU A 209 -9.12 7.10 5.27
C LEU A 209 -10.05 6.14 4.52
N ILE A 210 -9.67 4.88 4.35
CA ILE A 210 -10.56 3.86 3.76
C ILE A 210 -11.83 3.67 4.59
N LEU A 211 -11.72 3.66 5.93
CA LEU A 211 -12.89 3.57 6.82
C LEU A 211 -13.77 4.81 6.73
N VAL A 212 -13.18 6.00 6.61
CA VAL A 212 -13.92 7.26 6.38
C VAL A 212 -14.63 7.22 5.03
N ILE A 213 -13.95 6.84 3.95
CA ILE A 213 -14.54 6.67 2.63
C ILE A 213 -15.67 5.65 2.67
N ALA A 214 -15.52 4.54 3.41
CA ALA A 214 -16.57 3.55 3.57
C ALA A 214 -17.83 4.17 4.19
N SER A 215 -17.69 5.04 5.20
CA SER A 215 -18.84 5.71 5.80
C SER A 215 -19.63 6.59 4.81
N GLU A 216 -18.93 7.18 3.85
CA GLU A 216 -19.47 8.03 2.78
C GLU A 216 -20.02 7.22 1.59
N LEU A 217 -19.44 6.05 1.31
CA LEU A 217 -19.71 5.22 0.12
C LEU A 217 -20.29 3.85 0.47
N LYS A 218 -21.46 3.83 1.10
CA LYS A 218 -22.10 2.60 1.62
C LYS A 218 -22.26 1.46 0.61
N LYS A 219 -22.46 1.80 -0.67
CA LYS A 219 -22.59 0.83 -1.77
C LYS A 219 -21.33 -0.02 -1.97
N TYR A 220 -20.15 0.47 -1.59
CA TYR A 220 -18.86 -0.15 -1.92
C TYR A 220 -18.18 -0.81 -0.71
N TRP A 221 -18.91 -1.06 0.39
CA TRP A 221 -18.34 -1.61 1.63
C TRP A 221 -17.55 -2.90 1.46
N LEU A 222 -18.05 -3.86 0.68
CA LEU A 222 -17.34 -5.13 0.46
C LEU A 222 -15.97 -4.91 -0.21
N ILE A 223 -15.92 -4.05 -1.22
CA ILE A 223 -14.67 -3.74 -1.93
C ILE A 223 -13.71 -3.02 -0.98
N LEU A 224 -14.20 -2.04 -0.23
CA LEU A 224 -13.39 -1.29 0.74
C LEU A 224 -12.89 -2.17 1.89
N ALA A 225 -13.68 -3.15 2.34
CA ALA A 225 -13.28 -4.14 3.33
C ALA A 225 -12.14 -5.03 2.82
N GLY A 226 -12.23 -5.53 1.58
CA GLY A 226 -11.14 -6.27 0.94
C GLY A 226 -9.88 -5.43 0.77
N CYS A 227 -10.03 -4.19 0.32
CA CYS A 227 -8.95 -3.20 0.25
C CYS A 227 -8.28 -2.98 1.61
N LEU A 228 -9.07 -2.85 2.67
CA LEU A 228 -8.56 -2.67 4.04
C LEU A 228 -7.79 -3.90 4.53
N GLY A 229 -8.32 -5.11 4.33
CA GLY A 229 -7.63 -6.35 4.68
C GLY A 229 -6.30 -6.52 3.96
N ILE A 230 -6.26 -6.23 2.65
CA ILE A 230 -5.04 -6.22 1.85
C ILE A 230 -4.04 -5.17 2.36
N LEU A 231 -4.53 -3.97 2.69
CA LEU A 231 -3.68 -2.88 3.18
C LEU A 231 -3.09 -3.17 4.55
N ILE A 232 -3.85 -3.77 5.48
CA ILE A 232 -3.35 -4.20 6.80
C ILE A 232 -2.35 -5.33 6.63
N SER A 233 -2.62 -6.29 5.74
CA SER A 233 -1.71 -7.41 5.44
C SER A 233 -0.38 -6.90 4.86
N PHE A 234 -0.45 -5.95 3.92
CA PHE A 234 0.72 -5.24 3.42
C PHE A 234 1.44 -4.46 4.53
N GLY A 235 0.70 -3.71 5.34
CA GLY A 235 1.25 -2.96 6.47
C GLY A 235 1.95 -3.85 7.47
N TYR A 236 1.42 -5.03 7.78
CA TYR A 236 2.07 -6.02 8.62
C TYR A 236 3.41 -6.46 8.02
N LEU A 237 3.48 -6.70 6.70
CA LEU A 237 4.74 -7.03 6.04
C LEU A 237 5.75 -5.87 6.05
N ILE A 238 5.28 -4.62 6.00
CA ILE A 238 6.13 -3.45 6.17
C ILE A 238 6.66 -3.37 7.60
N LYS A 239 5.78 -3.44 8.60
CA LYS A 239 6.13 -3.43 10.02
C LYS A 239 5.10 -4.22 10.84
N SER A 240 5.59 -5.15 11.65
CA SER A 240 4.76 -6.07 12.45
C SER A 240 3.74 -5.38 13.36
N SER A 241 4.05 -4.17 13.87
CA SER A 241 3.15 -3.36 14.70
C SER A 241 1.81 -3.02 14.03
N MET A 242 1.73 -3.08 12.69
CA MET A 242 0.48 -2.86 11.94
C MET A 242 -0.59 -3.92 12.24
N ILE A 243 -0.24 -5.06 12.84
CA ILE A 243 -1.23 -6.09 13.25
C ILE A 243 -2.28 -5.53 14.23
N VAL A 244 -1.92 -4.52 15.04
CA VAL A 244 -2.83 -3.88 16.01
C VAL A 244 -4.01 -3.18 15.32
N PHE A 245 -3.90 -2.87 14.03
CA PHE A 245 -5.02 -2.28 13.28
C PHE A 245 -6.12 -3.29 12.93
N LEU A 246 -5.85 -4.60 12.98
CA LEU A 246 -6.86 -5.61 12.73
C LEU A 246 -8.03 -5.52 13.75
N PRO A 247 -7.81 -5.64 15.08
CA PRO A 247 -8.90 -5.54 16.05
C PRO A 247 -9.62 -4.19 15.98
N THR A 248 -8.89 -3.07 15.83
CA THR A 248 -9.51 -1.74 15.68
C THR A 248 -10.42 -1.66 14.45
N SER A 249 -9.97 -2.18 13.31
CA SER A 249 -10.76 -2.20 12.08
C SER A 249 -12.00 -3.08 12.21
N LEU A 250 -11.89 -4.22 12.91
CA LEU A 250 -13.02 -5.10 13.19
C LEU A 250 -14.05 -4.48 14.13
N ILE A 251 -13.62 -3.72 15.15
CA ILE A 251 -14.52 -2.97 16.03
C ILE A 251 -15.31 -1.92 15.24
N ILE A 252 -14.62 -1.14 14.41
CA ILE A 252 -15.25 -0.11 13.57
C ILE A 252 -16.19 -0.75 12.53
N ALA A 253 -15.76 -1.83 11.87
CA ALA A 253 -16.61 -2.58 10.95
C ALA A 253 -17.83 -3.18 11.68
N GLY A 254 -17.65 -3.70 12.89
CA GLY A 254 -18.73 -4.20 13.74
C GLY A 254 -19.76 -3.12 14.08
N TYR A 255 -19.31 -1.90 14.38
CA TYR A 255 -20.20 -0.74 14.55
C TYR A 255 -21.00 -0.44 13.28
N PHE A 256 -20.36 -0.39 12.11
CA PHE A 256 -21.06 -0.16 10.85
C PHE A 256 -22.07 -1.27 10.53
N ILE A 257 -21.68 -2.54 10.70
CA ILE A 257 -22.56 -3.70 10.56
C ILE A 257 -23.76 -3.59 11.51
N TYR A 258 -23.53 -3.25 12.78
CA TYR A 258 -24.58 -3.08 13.77
C TYR A 258 -25.57 -1.98 13.34
N THR A 259 -25.08 -0.82 12.89
CA THR A 259 -25.96 0.27 12.42
C THR A 259 -26.76 -0.11 11.16
N GLN A 260 -26.18 -0.91 10.27
CA GLN A 260 -26.87 -1.40 9.06
C GLN A 260 -27.94 -2.43 9.40
N LEU A 261 -27.65 -3.32 10.35
CA LEU A 261 -28.61 -4.31 10.83
C LEU A 261 -29.75 -3.61 11.54
N THR A 262 -29.47 -2.69 12.46
CA THR A 262 -30.50 -2.00 13.27
C THR A 262 -31.33 -0.99 12.49
N SER A 263 -30.89 -0.49 11.32
CA SER A 263 -31.68 0.39 10.45
C SER A 263 -32.81 -0.35 9.71
N PHE A 264 -33.45 -1.35 10.33
CA PHE A 264 -34.49 -2.27 9.83
C PHE A 264 -35.68 -1.61 9.12
N ILE A 265 -35.85 -0.29 9.25
CA ILE A 265 -37.11 0.40 8.98
C ILE A 265 -37.27 0.86 7.51
N LYS A 266 -36.22 0.86 6.66
CA LYS A 266 -36.31 1.54 5.35
C LYS A 266 -35.92 0.78 4.06
N VAL A 267 -35.38 -0.45 4.12
CA VAL A 267 -34.99 -1.17 2.89
C VAL A 267 -35.38 -2.65 2.95
N PRO A 268 -36.16 -3.16 1.97
CA PRO A 268 -36.64 -4.55 1.93
C PRO A 268 -35.54 -5.49 1.40
N GLU A 269 -34.40 -5.55 2.07
CA GLU A 269 -33.40 -6.60 1.81
C GLU A 269 -33.61 -7.77 2.75
N SER A 270 -33.45 -9.00 2.23
CA SER A 270 -33.62 -10.20 3.03
C SER A 270 -32.60 -10.23 4.17
N PRO A 271 -33.00 -10.58 5.41
CA PRO A 271 -32.09 -10.59 6.57
C PRO A 271 -30.91 -11.54 6.37
N ARG A 272 -31.07 -12.60 5.57
CA ARG A 272 -29.99 -13.52 5.20
C ARG A 272 -28.87 -12.84 4.41
N LYS A 273 -29.23 -11.97 3.45
CA LYS A 273 -28.24 -11.25 2.62
C LYS A 273 -27.42 -10.29 3.48
N LYS A 274 -28.07 -9.52 4.37
CA LYS A 274 -27.37 -8.60 5.28
C LYS A 274 -26.39 -9.33 6.21
N LEU A 275 -26.81 -10.48 6.75
CA LEU A 275 -25.93 -11.30 7.59
C LEU A 275 -24.73 -11.83 6.77
N PHE A 276 -24.98 -12.34 5.56
CA PHE A 276 -23.92 -12.83 4.68
C PHE A 276 -22.91 -11.73 4.33
N ASP A 277 -23.39 -10.54 3.92
CA ASP A 277 -22.52 -9.40 3.60
C ASP A 277 -21.69 -8.97 4.82
N SER A 278 -22.28 -9.01 6.02
CA SER A 278 -21.60 -8.69 7.28
C SER A 278 -20.47 -9.69 7.59
N LEU A 279 -20.74 -10.98 7.44
CA LEU A 279 -19.72 -12.04 7.60
C LEU A 279 -18.63 -11.91 6.54
N LEU A 280 -19.00 -11.55 5.31
CA LEU A 280 -18.07 -11.36 4.22
C LEU A 280 -17.13 -10.16 4.47
N ILE A 281 -17.62 -9.05 5.05
CA ILE A 281 -16.78 -7.92 5.48
C ILE A 281 -15.71 -8.39 6.46
N VAL A 282 -16.11 -9.12 7.52
CA VAL A 282 -15.17 -9.65 8.52
C VAL A 282 -14.15 -10.59 7.88
N PHE A 283 -14.61 -11.47 7.00
CA PHE A 283 -13.76 -12.40 6.26
C PHE A 283 -12.74 -11.67 5.39
N LEU A 284 -13.17 -10.69 4.60
CA LEU A 284 -12.33 -9.93 3.68
C LEU A 284 -11.26 -9.09 4.41
N ILE A 285 -11.57 -8.60 5.62
CA ILE A 285 -10.58 -7.90 6.46
C ILE A 285 -9.60 -8.89 7.09
N THR A 286 -10.10 -10.00 7.64
CA THR A 286 -9.32 -10.89 8.52
C THR A 286 -8.43 -11.86 7.77
N VAL A 287 -8.93 -12.51 6.73
CA VAL A 287 -8.22 -13.62 6.06
C VAL A 287 -6.89 -13.19 5.46
N PRO A 288 -6.78 -12.08 4.71
CA PRO A 288 -5.49 -11.64 4.17
C PRO A 288 -4.45 -11.36 5.27
N VAL A 289 -4.90 -10.85 6.42
CA VAL A 289 -4.01 -10.51 7.54
C VAL A 289 -3.53 -11.75 8.27
N VAL A 290 -4.46 -12.63 8.65
CA VAL A 290 -4.15 -13.87 9.38
C VAL A 290 -3.29 -14.80 8.52
N THR A 291 -3.59 -14.92 7.23
CA THR A 291 -2.81 -15.77 6.31
C THR A 291 -1.35 -15.31 6.26
N THR A 292 -1.13 -14.01 6.05
CA THR A 292 0.21 -13.44 5.99
C THR A 292 0.93 -13.54 7.34
N TYR A 293 0.22 -13.31 8.45
CA TYR A 293 0.77 -13.48 9.80
C TYR A 293 1.25 -14.91 10.06
N LEU A 294 0.40 -15.90 9.80
CA LEU A 294 0.72 -17.32 10.05
C LEU A 294 1.92 -17.78 9.22
N ILE A 295 1.95 -17.42 7.93
CA ILE A 295 3.07 -17.76 7.05
C ILE A 295 4.37 -17.15 7.54
N TRP A 296 4.36 -15.85 7.90
CA TRP A 296 5.58 -15.21 8.40
C TRP A 296 6.01 -15.74 9.77
N SER A 297 5.06 -16.01 10.67
CA SER A 297 5.33 -16.54 12.00
C SER A 297 6.07 -17.88 11.93
N GLU A 298 5.62 -18.80 11.07
CA GLU A 298 6.25 -20.11 10.88
C GLU A 298 7.68 -20.01 10.33
N LEU A 299 7.91 -19.06 9.42
CA LEU A 299 9.24 -18.83 8.86
C LEU A 299 10.23 -18.23 9.86
N LYS A 300 9.75 -17.39 10.77
CA LYS A 300 10.58 -16.76 11.79
C LYS A 300 10.98 -17.76 12.90
N THR A 301 10.10 -18.69 13.26
CA THR A 301 10.32 -19.66 14.35
C THR A 301 11.16 -20.87 13.94
N THR A 302 11.10 -21.27 12.67
CA THR A 302 12.03 -22.27 12.15
C THR A 302 13.42 -21.64 12.11
N ASN A 303 14.42 -22.26 12.77
CA ASN A 303 15.82 -21.83 12.99
C ASN A 303 16.66 -21.44 11.74
N ARG A 304 16.04 -21.01 10.64
CA ARG A 304 16.67 -20.64 9.36
C ARG A 304 17.35 -19.27 9.39
N CYS A 305 17.12 -18.47 10.42
CA CYS A 305 17.72 -17.15 10.59
C CYS A 305 18.84 -17.11 11.65
N THR A 306 19.15 -18.22 12.30
CA THR A 306 20.21 -18.32 13.32
C THR A 306 21.10 -19.52 13.01
N THR A 307 21.98 -19.37 12.02
CA THR A 307 23.24 -20.11 12.04
C THR A 307 24.24 -19.30 12.85
N SER A 308 24.55 -19.85 14.02
CA SER A 308 25.76 -19.64 14.82
C SER A 308 27.02 -19.45 13.99
#